data_AF-A0A4P5QS76-F1
#
_entry.id   AF-A0A4P5QS76-F1
#
_cell.length_a   1.000
_cell.length_b   1.000
_cell.length_c   1.000
_cell.angle_alpha   90.00
_cell.angle_beta   90.00
_cell.angle_gamma   90.00
#
_symmetry.space_group_name_H-M   'P 1'
#
loop_
_entity.id
_entity.type
_entity.pdbx_description
1 polymer ?
#
loop_
_entity_poly.entity_id
_entity_poly.type
_entity_poly.pdbx_seq_one_letter_code
_entity_poly.pdbx_strand_id
1 'polypeptide(L)'
;MLHTTGFFSPLLAVAAPEEPALGLFLRVLQDIPGCKSLVNFFNVTLGFGSDAPGLPEICFAALLSFGLMSLIAALYKATFRGPKLSQDYVHTLMILGIVVSVIVMVIRGGDGSKAMATGFGMFAAFSMIRFRTSFSESRDVAFIFFAMTAGLGVGARQYGLAAVTTALICAMIYLFSRGNWFAPNRASHYLRVRVTNDINYDTAFETVFAKFIERHDLVSVESIQAGMMTELRYNISLRAQHKPGELVAAIQQVNGNNRVLLTSAAPSRTLGTE
;
A
#
# COMPACT_ATOMS: atom_id res chain seq x y z
N MET A 1 40.91 48.81 -26.43
CA MET A 1 41.42 47.55 -25.86
C MET A 1 40.24 46.61 -25.62
N LEU A 2 40.20 45.50 -26.37
CA LEU A 2 39.60 44.16 -26.12
C LEU A 2 38.31 44.06 -25.26
N HIS A 3 37.17 43.58 -25.78
CA HIS A 3 36.73 42.16 -25.82
C HIS A 3 36.81 41.48 -24.43
N THR A 4 35.78 40.90 -23.77
CA THR A 4 34.78 39.89 -24.20
C THR A 4 33.79 39.58 -23.05
N THR A 5 32.50 39.42 -23.39
CA THR A 5 31.48 38.43 -22.93
C THR A 5 31.22 38.06 -21.45
N GLY A 6 29.92 38.03 -21.11
CA GLY A 6 29.32 37.19 -20.05
C GLY A 6 28.01 37.81 -19.50
N PHE A 7 26.91 37.89 -20.24
CA PHE A 7 25.96 36.78 -20.49
C PHE A 7 25.52 36.00 -19.23
N PHE A 8 25.32 36.65 -18.07
CA PHE A 8 24.54 36.06 -16.95
C PHE A 8 24.05 37.17 -16.01
N SER A 9 22.89 37.76 -16.30
CA SER A 9 22.08 38.49 -15.32
C SER A 9 20.65 38.64 -15.82
N PRO A 10 19.80 37.65 -15.51
CA PRO A 10 18.50 37.95 -14.95
C PRO A 10 18.22 36.97 -13.80
N LEU A 11 18.80 37.22 -12.62
CA LEU A 11 18.55 36.41 -11.42
C LEU A 11 18.27 37.29 -10.19
N LEU A 12 17.68 38.47 -10.43
CA LEU A 12 17.19 39.39 -9.40
C LEU A 12 15.88 40.08 -9.84
N ALA A 13 15.04 39.36 -10.58
CA ALA A 13 13.65 39.74 -10.77
C ALA A 13 12.83 39.10 -9.64
N VAL A 14 12.66 39.89 -8.58
CA VAL A 14 11.44 40.01 -7.76
C VAL A 14 10.58 38.73 -7.68
N ALA A 15 10.62 38.10 -6.51
CA ALA A 15 9.64 37.11 -6.08
C ALA A 15 8.22 37.64 -6.33
N ALA A 16 7.57 37.12 -7.36
CA ALA A 16 6.14 37.27 -7.56
C ALA A 16 5.43 36.59 -6.37
N PRO A 17 4.35 37.18 -5.82
CA PRO A 17 3.58 36.52 -4.78
C PRO A 17 3.06 35.20 -5.36
N GLU A 18 3.23 34.09 -4.63
CA GLU A 18 2.71 32.81 -5.05
C GLU A 18 1.20 32.92 -5.30
N GLU A 19 0.79 32.97 -6.56
CA GLU A 19 -0.62 32.79 -6.90
C GLU A 19 -1.03 31.42 -6.36
N PRO A 20 -2.12 31.33 -5.58
CA PRO A 20 -2.54 30.04 -5.06
C PRO A 20 -2.81 29.12 -6.26
N ALA A 21 -2.29 27.90 -6.23
CA ALA A 21 -2.51 26.88 -7.27
C ALA A 21 -4.00 26.67 -7.63
N LEU A 22 -4.90 27.11 -6.73
CA LEU A 22 -6.33 27.23 -6.93
C LEU A 22 -6.73 28.18 -8.08
N GLY A 23 -6.02 29.28 -8.31
CA GLY A 23 -6.30 30.27 -9.36
C GLY A 23 -6.05 29.71 -10.77
N LEU A 24 -5.01 28.89 -10.93
CA LEU A 24 -4.73 28.19 -12.19
C LEU A 24 -5.81 27.12 -12.47
N PHE A 25 -6.19 26.35 -11.45
CA PHE A 25 -7.21 25.31 -11.54
C PHE A 25 -8.62 25.89 -11.80
N LEU A 26 -8.95 27.03 -11.17
CA LEU A 26 -10.21 27.74 -11.38
C LEU A 26 -10.32 28.35 -12.77
N ARG A 27 -9.22 28.84 -13.36
CA ARG A 27 -9.20 29.30 -14.76
C ARG A 27 -9.49 28.15 -15.74
N VAL A 28 -8.87 26.99 -15.54
CA VAL A 28 -9.09 25.80 -16.39
C VAL A 28 -10.54 25.29 -16.28
N LEU A 29 -11.18 25.41 -15.12
CA LEU A 29 -12.60 25.08 -14.94
C LEU A 29 -13.56 26.18 -15.44
N GLN A 30 -13.11 27.43 -15.57
CA GLN A 30 -13.92 28.56 -16.05
C GLN A 30 -14.24 28.47 -17.54
N ASP A 31 -13.44 27.72 -18.30
CA ASP A 31 -13.59 27.48 -19.74
C ASP A 31 -14.58 26.35 -20.08
N ILE A 32 -15.08 25.60 -19.09
CA ILE A 32 -16.09 24.55 -19.29
C ILE A 32 -17.50 25.15 -19.10
N PRO A 33 -18.33 25.27 -20.15
CA PRO A 33 -19.67 25.83 -20.05
C PRO A 33 -20.56 24.89 -19.21
N GLY A 34 -20.82 25.27 -17.96
CA GLY A 34 -21.61 24.51 -16.98
C GLY A 34 -21.07 24.60 -15.55
N CYS A 35 -19.75 24.77 -15.38
CA CYS A 35 -19.12 24.88 -14.06
C CYS A 35 -19.19 26.28 -13.43
N LYS A 36 -19.52 27.34 -14.18
CA LYS A 36 -19.63 28.72 -13.64
C LYS A 36 -20.67 28.86 -12.53
N SER A 37 -21.80 28.16 -12.62
CA SER A 37 -22.84 28.18 -11.58
C SER A 37 -22.38 27.47 -10.31
N LEU A 38 -21.59 26.41 -10.46
CA LEU A 38 -21.05 25.60 -9.38
C LEU A 38 -19.90 26.34 -8.67
N VAL A 39 -19.03 26.99 -9.45
CA VAL A 39 -17.97 27.88 -8.95
C VAL A 39 -18.53 29.11 -8.25
N ASN A 40 -19.62 29.72 -8.77
CA ASN A 40 -20.30 30.82 -8.09
C ASN A 40 -20.99 30.36 -6.79
N PHE A 41 -21.60 29.18 -6.77
CA PHE A 41 -22.13 28.59 -5.52
C PHE A 41 -21.02 28.36 -4.48
N PHE A 42 -19.87 27.84 -4.90
CA PHE A 42 -18.71 27.70 -4.03
C PHE A 42 -18.21 29.06 -3.49
N ASN A 43 -18.02 30.05 -4.36
CA ASN A 43 -17.48 31.36 -3.95
C ASN A 43 -18.46 32.20 -3.13
N VAL A 44 -19.76 32.16 -3.44
CA VAL A 44 -20.77 33.03 -2.82
C VAL A 44 -21.49 32.37 -1.63
N THR A 45 -21.77 31.07 -1.69
CA THR A 45 -22.57 30.37 -0.67
C THR A 45 -21.71 29.69 0.39
N LEU A 46 -20.52 29.20 0.04
CA LEU A 46 -19.62 28.51 0.97
C LEU A 46 -18.46 29.40 1.47
N GLY A 47 -18.33 30.63 0.98
CA GLY A 47 -17.36 31.60 1.48
C GLY A 47 -15.90 31.31 1.10
N PHE A 48 -15.66 30.61 -0.01
CA PHE A 48 -14.31 30.20 -0.46
C PHE A 48 -13.32 31.34 -0.82
N GLY A 49 -13.61 32.59 -0.44
CA GLY A 49 -12.75 33.77 -0.60
C GLY A 49 -12.47 34.56 0.69
N SER A 50 -12.98 34.14 1.85
CA SER A 50 -12.70 34.81 3.12
C SER A 50 -11.38 34.33 3.74
N ASP A 51 -10.64 35.27 4.33
CA ASP A 51 -9.39 35.01 5.04
C ASP A 51 -9.60 34.01 6.18
N ALA A 52 -10.73 34.06 6.89
CA ALA A 52 -11.07 33.04 7.88
C ALA A 52 -11.93 31.91 7.28
N PRO A 53 -11.67 30.63 7.64
CA PRO A 53 -12.55 29.53 7.28
C PRO A 53 -13.90 29.66 7.98
N GLY A 54 -14.99 29.67 7.21
CA GLY A 54 -16.35 29.68 7.75
C GLY A 54 -16.78 28.30 8.25
N LEU A 55 -17.72 28.24 9.21
CA LEU A 55 -18.43 27.01 9.60
C LEU A 55 -18.90 26.14 8.41
N PRO A 56 -19.53 26.68 7.34
CA PRO A 56 -20.00 25.85 6.22
C PRO A 56 -18.85 25.21 5.43
N GLU A 57 -17.71 25.89 5.36
CA GLU A 57 -16.53 25.38 4.69
C GLU A 57 -15.89 24.22 5.46
N ILE A 58 -15.84 24.32 6.79
CA ILE A 58 -15.33 23.25 7.66
C ILE A 58 -16.19 21.99 7.47
N CYS A 59 -17.52 22.13 7.44
CA CYS A 59 -18.42 21.02 7.19
C CYS A 59 -18.19 20.41 5.80
N PHE A 60 -18.03 21.23 4.76
CA PHE A 60 -17.75 20.76 3.41
C PHE A 60 -16.40 20.03 3.32
N ALA A 61 -15.33 20.59 3.90
CA ALA A 61 -14.01 20.00 3.94
C ALA A 61 -14.01 18.66 4.70
N ALA A 62 -14.74 18.57 5.82
CA ALA A 62 -14.88 17.33 6.58
C ALA A 62 -15.61 16.24 5.77
N LEU A 63 -16.70 16.58 5.07
CA LEU A 63 -17.42 15.66 4.20
C LEU A 63 -16.57 15.18 3.02
N LEU A 64 -15.82 16.10 2.40
CA LEU A 64 -14.92 15.77 1.30
C LEU A 64 -13.77 14.87 1.77
N SER A 65 -13.18 15.18 2.92
CA SER A 65 -12.17 14.33 3.56
C SER A 65 -12.72 12.94 3.86
N PHE A 66 -13.93 12.84 4.42
CA PHE A 66 -14.60 11.56 4.65
C PHE A 66 -14.78 10.75 3.36
N GLY A 67 -15.20 11.39 2.27
CA GLY A 67 -15.31 10.75 0.95
C GLY A 67 -13.97 10.21 0.43
N LEU A 68 -12.90 11.01 0.52
CA LEU A 68 -11.56 10.58 0.12
C LEU A 68 -11.04 9.45 1.02
N MET A 69 -11.23 9.53 2.34
CA MET A 69 -10.82 8.48 3.28
C MET A 69 -11.58 7.18 3.04
N SER A 70 -12.88 7.27 2.70
CA SER A 70 -13.67 6.10 2.31
C SER A 70 -13.11 5.42 1.06
N LEU A 71 -12.70 6.20 0.05
CA LEU A 71 -12.04 5.68 -1.14
C LEU A 71 -10.71 4.97 -0.81
N ILE A 72 -9.88 5.58 0.04
CA ILE A 72 -8.61 4.99 0.48
C ILE A 72 -8.85 3.68 1.27
N ALA A 73 -9.85 3.68 2.16
CA ALA A 73 -10.24 2.50 2.93
C ALA A 73 -10.76 1.36 2.03
N ALA A 74 -11.57 1.69 1.02
CA ALA A 74 -12.05 0.72 0.04
C ALA A 74 -10.91 0.11 -0.77
N LEU A 75 -9.94 0.94 -1.19
CA LEU A 75 -8.74 0.48 -1.89
C LEU A 75 -7.86 -0.41 -1.01
N TYR A 76 -7.67 -0.05 0.26
CA TYR A 76 -6.93 -0.87 1.22
C TYR A 76 -7.58 -2.24 1.35
N LYS A 77 -8.91 -2.29 1.54
CA LYS A 77 -9.68 -3.54 1.59
C LYS A 77 -9.56 -4.37 0.31
N ALA A 78 -9.60 -3.73 -0.86
CA ALA A 78 -9.47 -4.41 -2.15
C ALA A 78 -8.04 -4.93 -2.43
N THR A 79 -7.02 -4.29 -1.87
CA THR A 79 -5.59 -4.60 -2.09
C THR A 79 -5.01 -5.49 -0.98
N PHE A 80 -5.75 -5.72 0.10
CA PHE A 80 -5.30 -6.52 1.23
C PHE A 80 -5.15 -7.99 0.83
N ARG A 81 -3.94 -8.53 1.02
CA ARG A 81 -3.58 -9.93 0.70
C ARG A 81 -3.17 -10.72 1.96
N GLY A 82 -3.38 -10.14 3.14
CA GLY A 82 -3.04 -10.75 4.43
C GLY A 82 -4.14 -11.69 4.95
N PRO A 83 -3.83 -12.54 5.94
CA PRO A 83 -4.75 -13.55 6.46
C PRO A 83 -5.94 -12.99 7.23
N LYS A 84 -5.82 -11.79 7.85
CA LYS A 84 -6.89 -11.12 8.59
C LYS A 84 -6.82 -9.60 8.41
N LEU A 85 -7.90 -9.01 7.90
CA LEU A 85 -8.06 -7.56 7.85
C LEU A 85 -8.52 -7.07 9.23
N SER A 86 -7.81 -6.12 9.83
CA SER A 86 -8.26 -5.47 11.08
C SER A 86 -9.21 -4.33 10.75
N GLN A 87 -10.44 -4.39 11.26
CA GLN A 87 -11.42 -3.30 11.11
C GLN A 87 -10.97 -2.04 11.85
N ASP A 88 -10.37 -2.20 13.03
CA ASP A 88 -9.89 -1.10 13.85
C ASP A 88 -8.80 -0.30 13.13
N TYR A 89 -7.94 -0.97 12.37
CA TYR A 89 -6.93 -0.29 11.56
C TYR A 89 -7.56 0.60 10.48
N VAL A 90 -8.57 0.09 9.76
CA VAL A 90 -9.25 0.86 8.71
C VAL A 90 -9.98 2.07 9.29
N HIS A 91 -10.67 1.90 10.42
CA HIS A 91 -11.31 3.01 11.11
C HIS A 91 -10.28 4.05 11.59
N THR A 92 -9.17 3.60 12.17
CA THR A 92 -8.09 4.49 12.62
C THR A 92 -7.50 5.28 11.46
N LEU A 93 -7.33 4.63 10.30
CA LEU A 93 -6.84 5.28 9.07
C LEU A 93 -7.78 6.39 8.60
N MET A 94 -9.09 6.16 8.62
CA MET A 94 -10.09 7.17 8.26
C MET A 94 -10.10 8.33 9.25
N ILE A 95 -10.10 8.04 10.55
CA ILE A 95 -10.06 9.05 11.61
C ILE A 95 -8.80 9.90 11.47
N LEU A 96 -7.64 9.28 11.23
CA LEU A 96 -6.38 9.97 11.08
C LEU A 96 -6.43 11.01 9.96
N GLY A 97 -6.91 10.66 8.76
CA GLY A 97 -6.99 11.60 7.64
C GLY A 97 -7.96 12.76 7.86
N ILE A 98 -9.08 12.51 8.54
CA ILE A 98 -10.04 13.57 8.91
C ILE A 98 -9.42 14.52 9.93
N VAL A 99 -8.79 13.97 10.97
CA VAL A 99 -8.11 14.74 12.02
C VAL A 99 -7.00 15.60 11.41
N VAL A 100 -6.19 15.05 10.51
CA VAL A 100 -5.15 15.80 9.78
C VAL A 100 -5.76 16.98 9.02
N SER A 101 -6.85 16.74 8.29
CA SER A 101 -7.54 17.80 7.54
C SER A 101 -8.02 18.93 8.45
N VAL A 102 -8.62 18.60 9.60
CA VAL A 102 -9.12 19.60 10.55
C VAL A 102 -7.97 20.35 11.22
N ILE A 103 -6.93 19.66 11.68
CA ILE A 103 -5.75 20.28 12.30
C ILE A 103 -5.11 21.29 11.35
N VAL A 104 -4.89 20.89 10.09
CA VAL A 104 -4.29 21.76 9.09
C VAL A 104 -5.19 22.97 8.82
N MET A 105 -6.50 22.77 8.70
CA MET A 105 -7.45 23.85 8.47
C MET A 105 -7.46 24.86 9.64
N VAL A 106 -7.38 24.37 10.88
CA VAL A 106 -7.32 25.20 12.11
C VAL A 106 -5.99 25.96 12.20
N ILE A 107 -4.85 25.29 12.03
CA ILE A 107 -3.52 25.91 12.15
C ILE A 107 -3.31 26.97 11.07
N ARG A 108 -3.82 26.73 9.85
CA ARG A 108 -3.64 27.65 8.74
C ARG A 108 -4.34 28.99 9.00
N GLY A 109 -5.51 28.98 9.64
CA GLY A 109 -6.17 30.19 10.17
C GLY A 109 -6.30 31.36 9.18
N GLY A 110 -6.26 31.08 7.88
CA GLY A 110 -6.32 32.04 6.78
C GLY A 110 -5.05 32.28 5.98
N ASP A 111 -3.88 31.98 6.53
CA ASP A 111 -2.61 32.31 5.89
C ASP A 111 -2.02 31.10 5.16
N GLY A 112 -1.93 31.19 3.83
CA GLY A 112 -1.48 30.09 2.96
C GLY A 112 -0.05 29.63 3.22
N SER A 113 0.79 30.50 3.77
CA SER A 113 2.20 30.22 4.05
C SER A 113 2.42 29.15 5.14
N LYS A 114 1.47 28.99 6.08
CA LYS A 114 1.61 28.09 7.24
C LYS A 114 1.31 26.61 6.95
N ALA A 115 0.72 26.31 5.79
CA ALA A 115 0.38 24.94 5.40
C ALA A 115 1.62 24.05 5.25
N MET A 116 2.69 24.57 4.64
CA MET A 116 3.92 23.81 4.41
C MET A 116 4.61 23.45 5.73
N ALA A 117 4.72 24.42 6.65
CA ALA A 117 5.31 24.20 7.98
C ALA A 117 4.54 23.15 8.80
N THR A 118 3.21 23.15 8.68
CA THR A 118 2.33 22.17 9.36
C THR A 118 2.59 20.75 8.85
N GLY A 119 2.71 20.57 7.52
CA GLY A 119 3.00 19.26 6.92
C GLY A 119 4.35 18.68 7.38
N PHE A 120 5.40 19.50 7.42
CA PHE A 120 6.71 19.08 7.93
C PHE A 120 6.68 18.76 9.43
N GLY A 121 5.94 19.52 10.24
CA GLY A 121 5.77 19.26 11.67
C GLY A 121 5.05 17.94 11.94
N MET A 122 3.99 17.63 11.19
CA MET A 122 3.27 16.36 11.31
C MET A 122 4.14 15.17 10.88
N PHE A 123 4.91 15.32 9.80
CA PHE A 123 5.85 14.29 9.35
C PHE A 123 6.96 14.04 10.40
N ALA A 124 7.50 15.11 11.01
CA ALA A 124 8.51 15.00 12.06
C ALA A 124 7.96 14.31 13.32
N ALA A 125 6.76 14.68 13.77
CA ALA A 125 6.09 14.04 14.90
C ALA A 125 5.81 12.55 14.63
N PHE A 126 5.29 12.22 13.43
CA PHE A 126 5.04 10.84 13.02
C PHE A 126 6.32 10.00 12.97
N SER A 127 7.42 10.57 12.45
CA SER A 127 8.72 9.89 12.43
C SER A 127 9.22 9.58 13.84
N MET A 128 9.05 10.51 14.80
CA MET A 128 9.46 10.31 16.19
C MET A 128 8.65 9.18 16.87
N ILE A 129 7.34 9.13 16.64
CA ILE A 129 6.45 8.08 17.20
C ILE A 129 6.81 6.71 16.61
N ARG A 130 7.06 6.66 15.29
CA ARG A 130 7.34 5.42 14.56
C ARG A 130 8.65 4.75 14.92
N PHE A 131 9.68 5.50 15.32
CA PHE A 131 10.93 4.87 15.78
C PHE A 131 10.79 4.07 17.08
N ARG A 132 9.65 4.14 17.77
CA ARG A 132 9.40 3.39 19.01
C ARG A 132 8.36 2.28 18.88
N THR A 133 7.71 2.12 17.73
CA THR A 133 6.65 1.11 17.52
C THR A 133 6.94 0.21 16.33
N SER A 134 6.87 -1.10 16.52
CA SER A 134 6.95 -2.07 15.42
C SER A 134 5.62 -2.09 14.66
N PHE A 135 5.64 -1.61 13.41
CA PHE A 135 4.51 -1.78 12.51
C PHE A 135 4.51 -3.20 11.92
N SER A 136 3.34 -3.84 11.88
CA SER A 136 3.14 -5.22 11.44
C SER A 136 3.52 -5.46 9.98
N GLU A 137 3.25 -4.50 9.10
CA GLU A 137 3.58 -4.58 7.68
C GLU A 137 3.99 -3.20 7.12
N SER A 138 5.01 -3.15 6.25
CA SER A 138 5.45 -1.91 5.60
C SER A 138 4.36 -1.24 4.76
N ARG A 139 3.37 -2.01 4.29
CA ARG A 139 2.22 -1.50 3.54
C ARG A 139 1.32 -0.61 4.37
N ASP A 140 1.03 -1.00 5.61
CA ASP A 140 0.12 -0.25 6.50
C ASP A 140 0.64 1.16 6.78
N VAL A 141 1.96 1.29 6.89
CA VAL A 141 2.61 2.58 7.03
C VAL A 141 2.41 3.44 5.78
N ALA A 142 2.55 2.87 4.59
CA ALA A 142 2.38 3.63 3.35
C ALA A 142 0.96 4.18 3.22
N PHE A 143 -0.05 3.40 3.62
CA PHE A 143 -1.44 3.86 3.66
C PHE A 143 -1.67 4.97 4.68
N ILE A 144 -1.01 4.91 5.86
CA ILE A 144 -1.05 6.00 6.84
C ILE A 144 -0.52 7.31 6.25
N PHE A 145 0.64 7.26 5.60
CA PHE A 145 1.19 8.44 4.92
C PHE A 145 0.25 8.94 3.82
N PHE A 146 -0.33 8.03 3.06
CA PHE A 146 -1.27 8.39 2.00
C PHE A 146 -2.52 9.11 2.55
N ALA A 147 -3.13 8.59 3.62
CA ALA A 147 -4.25 9.24 4.30
C ALA A 147 -3.86 10.62 4.88
N MET A 148 -2.66 10.75 5.43
CA MET A 148 -2.14 12.03 5.92
C MET A 148 -1.92 13.03 4.78
N THR A 149 -1.34 12.62 3.66
CA THR A 149 -1.15 13.48 2.47
C THR A 149 -2.49 13.94 1.90
N ALA A 150 -3.48 13.04 1.79
CA ALA A 150 -4.82 13.40 1.34
C ALA A 150 -5.49 14.39 2.31
N GLY A 151 -5.41 14.13 3.62
CA GLY A 151 -5.93 15.04 4.66
C GLY A 151 -5.26 16.41 4.63
N LEU A 152 -3.94 16.48 4.41
CA LEU A 152 -3.18 17.72 4.28
C LEU A 152 -3.66 18.54 3.07
N GLY A 153 -3.90 17.90 1.93
CA GLY A 153 -4.41 18.58 0.74
C GLY A 153 -5.79 19.21 0.94
N VAL A 154 -6.70 18.48 1.63
CA VAL A 154 -8.04 18.99 1.97
C VAL A 154 -7.95 20.14 2.99
N GLY A 155 -7.13 19.98 4.04
CA GLY A 155 -6.92 21.03 5.04
C GLY A 155 -6.24 22.29 4.49
N ALA A 156 -5.44 22.16 3.42
CA ALA A 156 -4.81 23.27 2.72
C ALA A 156 -5.77 24.05 1.79
N ARG A 157 -7.07 23.72 1.77
CA ARG A 157 -8.10 24.25 0.86
C ARG A 157 -7.83 23.95 -0.63
N GLN A 158 -6.92 23.02 -0.94
CA GLN A 158 -6.59 22.61 -2.30
C GLN A 158 -7.40 21.38 -2.73
N TYR A 159 -8.73 21.48 -2.71
CA TYR A 159 -9.63 20.34 -2.89
C TYR A 159 -9.45 19.62 -4.23
N GLY A 160 -9.28 20.36 -5.32
CA GLY A 160 -9.07 19.78 -6.66
C GLY A 160 -7.78 18.98 -6.74
N LEU A 161 -6.68 19.55 -6.24
CA LEU A 161 -5.38 18.87 -6.18
C LEU A 161 -5.46 17.64 -5.26
N ALA A 162 -6.10 17.75 -4.10
CA ALA A 162 -6.26 16.64 -3.16
C ALA A 162 -7.04 15.48 -3.78
N ALA A 163 -8.15 15.76 -4.49
CA ALA A 163 -8.95 14.75 -5.15
C ALA A 163 -8.18 14.06 -6.30
N VAL A 164 -7.51 14.83 -7.16
CA VAL A 164 -6.76 14.29 -8.31
C VAL A 164 -5.56 13.46 -7.85
N THR A 165 -4.78 13.95 -6.89
CA THR A 165 -3.62 13.22 -6.36
C THR A 165 -4.04 11.95 -5.63
N THR A 166 -5.13 11.99 -4.85
CA THR A 166 -5.70 10.80 -4.20
C THR A 166 -6.15 9.78 -5.24
N ALA A 167 -6.89 10.20 -6.27
CA ALA A 167 -7.34 9.31 -7.34
C ALA A 167 -6.17 8.68 -8.10
N LEU A 168 -5.13 9.46 -8.42
CA LEU A 168 -3.93 8.99 -9.11
C LEU A 168 -3.19 7.94 -8.28
N ILE A 169 -2.92 8.23 -7.01
CA ILE A 169 -2.24 7.28 -6.11
C ILE A 169 -3.09 6.02 -5.93
N CYS A 170 -4.42 6.16 -5.80
CA CYS A 170 -5.33 5.03 -5.75
C CYS A 170 -5.21 4.14 -6.99
N ALA A 171 -5.18 4.73 -8.18
CA ALA A 171 -5.03 4.01 -9.44
C ALA A 171 -3.67 3.29 -9.52
N MET A 172 -2.58 3.93 -9.10
CA MET A 172 -1.24 3.31 -9.07
C MET A 172 -1.20 2.11 -8.12
N ILE A 173 -1.71 2.25 -6.90
CA ILE A 173 -1.78 1.16 -5.92
C ILE A 173 -2.65 0.01 -6.46
N TYR A 174 -3.78 0.33 -7.08
CA TYR A 174 -4.64 -0.68 -7.71
C TYR A 174 -3.91 -1.43 -8.83
N LEU A 175 -3.17 -0.72 -9.68
CA LEU A 175 -2.39 -1.31 -10.75
C LEU A 175 -1.28 -2.22 -10.21
N PHE A 176 -0.57 -1.80 -9.16
CA PHE A 176 0.43 -2.63 -8.46
C PHE A 176 -0.21 -3.83 -7.76
N SER A 177 -1.47 -3.72 -7.33
CA SER A 177 -2.22 -4.84 -6.77
C SER A 177 -2.67 -5.84 -7.83
N ARG A 178 -2.82 -5.43 -9.10
CA ARG A 178 -3.20 -6.33 -10.20
C ARG A 178 -1.99 -6.93 -10.90
N GLY A 179 -0.93 -6.15 -11.09
CA GLY A 179 0.33 -6.64 -11.59
C GLY A 179 0.99 -7.51 -10.52
N ASN A 180 1.33 -8.76 -10.82
CA ASN A 180 2.15 -9.59 -9.93
C ASN A 180 3.63 -9.13 -9.91
N TRP A 181 3.84 -7.82 -10.09
CA TRP A 181 5.13 -7.18 -10.22
C TRP A 181 5.83 -7.30 -8.86
N PHE A 182 6.98 -7.96 -8.84
CA PHE A 182 7.78 -8.21 -7.64
C PHE A 182 7.13 -9.12 -6.58
N ALA A 183 6.12 -9.92 -6.93
CA ALA A 183 5.60 -10.91 -5.98
C ALA A 183 6.70 -11.94 -5.63
N PRO A 184 7.10 -12.06 -4.34
CA PRO A 184 7.98 -13.14 -3.93
C PRO A 184 7.30 -14.47 -4.25
N ASN A 185 8.05 -15.40 -4.84
CA ASN A 185 7.53 -16.73 -5.15
C ASN A 185 7.18 -17.44 -3.84
N ARG A 186 5.91 -17.42 -3.44
CA ARG A 186 5.46 -18.09 -2.22
C ARG A 186 5.42 -19.59 -2.48
N ALA A 187 6.03 -20.36 -1.58
CA ALA A 187 5.88 -21.81 -1.59
C ALA A 187 4.39 -22.14 -1.52
N SER A 188 3.91 -22.94 -2.46
CA SER A 188 2.51 -23.38 -2.51
C SER A 188 2.20 -24.36 -1.36
N HIS A 189 3.18 -25.17 -0.97
CA HIS A 189 3.03 -26.22 0.03
C HIS A 189 4.32 -26.41 0.83
N TYR A 190 4.16 -26.88 2.07
CA TYR A 190 5.22 -27.38 2.92
C TYR A 190 5.24 -28.89 2.86
N LEU A 191 6.34 -29.46 2.39
CA LEU A 191 6.54 -30.90 2.29
C LEU A 191 7.45 -31.34 3.43
N ARG A 192 7.01 -32.36 4.17
CA ARG A 192 7.77 -32.99 5.24
C ARG A 192 7.90 -34.47 4.95
N VAL A 193 9.13 -34.94 4.81
CA VAL A 193 9.44 -36.33 4.44
C VAL A 193 10.34 -36.91 5.51
N ARG A 194 10.03 -38.12 5.97
CA ARG A 194 10.92 -38.89 6.84
C ARG A 194 11.63 -39.93 6.00
N VAL A 195 12.95 -39.90 5.99
CA VAL A 195 13.79 -40.85 5.27
C VAL A 195 14.59 -41.67 6.27
N THR A 196 14.79 -42.95 5.96
CA THR A 196 15.73 -43.82 6.65
C THR A 196 17.16 -43.48 6.21
N ASN A 197 18.17 -43.80 7.03
CA ASN A 197 19.57 -43.45 6.73
C ASN A 197 20.18 -44.20 5.52
N ASP A 198 19.54 -45.27 5.05
CA ASP A 198 19.94 -46.02 3.86
C ASP A 198 19.57 -45.30 2.54
N ILE A 199 18.69 -44.29 2.59
CA ILE A 199 18.24 -43.55 1.42
C ILE A 199 19.06 -42.28 1.27
N ASN A 200 19.79 -42.16 0.15
CA ASN A 200 20.45 -40.92 -0.23
C ASN A 200 19.40 -39.93 -0.78
N TYR A 201 18.91 -39.06 0.10
CA TYR A 201 17.84 -38.13 -0.21
C TYR A 201 18.21 -37.05 -1.25
N ASP A 202 19.49 -36.78 -1.49
CA ASP A 202 19.92 -35.81 -2.51
C ASP A 202 19.62 -36.30 -3.93
N THR A 203 19.67 -37.62 -4.15
CA THR A 203 19.48 -38.24 -5.48
C THR A 203 18.14 -38.94 -5.62
N ALA A 204 17.61 -39.52 -4.53
CA ALA A 204 16.38 -40.29 -4.56
C ALA A 204 15.17 -39.46 -5.05
N PHE A 205 15.08 -38.20 -4.64
CA PHE A 205 13.92 -37.36 -4.97
C PHE A 205 14.06 -36.54 -6.24
N GLU A 206 15.24 -36.52 -6.89
CA GLU A 206 15.53 -35.65 -8.02
C GLU A 206 14.54 -35.87 -9.19
N THR A 207 14.26 -37.14 -9.51
CA THR A 207 13.34 -37.51 -10.60
C THR A 207 11.89 -37.11 -10.30
N VAL A 208 11.45 -37.28 -9.04
CA VAL A 208 10.09 -36.92 -8.61
C VAL A 208 9.94 -35.40 -8.56
N PHE A 209 10.94 -34.70 -8.03
CA PHE A 209 10.93 -33.25 -7.95
C PHE A 209 10.96 -32.61 -9.34
N ALA A 210 11.75 -33.14 -10.28
CA ALA A 210 11.78 -32.65 -11.66
C ALA A 210 10.42 -32.78 -12.37
N LYS A 211 9.65 -33.83 -12.07
CA LYS A 211 8.35 -34.09 -12.69
C LYS A 211 7.22 -33.23 -12.09
N PHE A 212 7.12 -33.18 -10.76
CA PHE A 212 5.96 -32.63 -10.08
C PHE A 212 6.17 -31.21 -9.52
N ILE A 213 7.42 -30.83 -9.28
CA ILE A 213 7.76 -29.59 -8.57
C ILE A 213 8.38 -28.60 -9.57
N GLU A 214 8.00 -27.34 -9.46
CA GLU A 214 8.59 -26.24 -10.24
C GLU A 214 9.81 -25.67 -9.53
N ARG A 215 9.73 -25.56 -8.20
CA ARG A 215 10.81 -25.06 -7.35
C ARG A 215 10.74 -25.71 -5.97
N HIS A 216 11.89 -26.14 -5.46
CA HIS A 216 12.04 -26.70 -4.11
C HIS A 216 13.15 -25.97 -3.38
N ASP A 217 12.99 -25.80 -2.07
CA ASP A 217 14.00 -25.23 -1.18
C ASP A 217 14.01 -26.03 0.13
N LEU A 218 15.18 -26.51 0.53
CA LEU A 218 15.37 -27.34 1.72
C LEU A 218 15.51 -26.41 2.94
N VAL A 219 14.48 -26.40 3.77
CA VAL A 219 14.39 -25.49 4.92
C VAL A 219 15.13 -26.04 6.13
N SER A 220 15.06 -27.36 6.35
CA SER A 220 15.64 -27.99 7.53
C SER A 220 15.82 -29.49 7.32
N VAL A 221 16.93 -29.99 7.89
CA VAL A 221 17.28 -31.40 8.01
C VAL A 221 17.43 -31.67 9.51
N GLU A 222 16.62 -32.59 10.05
CA GLU A 222 16.62 -32.93 11.47
C GLU A 222 16.76 -34.44 11.65
N SER A 223 17.68 -34.87 12.51
CA SER A 223 17.79 -36.28 12.86
C SER A 223 16.77 -36.62 13.94
N ILE A 224 15.97 -37.67 13.71
CA ILE A 224 14.90 -38.11 14.63
C ILE A 224 15.09 -39.58 15.01
N GLN A 225 14.35 -40.04 16.03
CA GLN A 225 14.39 -41.43 16.51
C GLN A 225 15.82 -41.92 16.83
N ALA A 226 16.54 -41.18 17.67
CA ALA A 226 17.91 -41.50 18.11
C ALA A 226 18.90 -41.72 16.95
N GLY A 227 18.71 -41.01 15.83
CA GLY A 227 19.61 -41.09 14.69
C GLY A 227 19.23 -42.12 13.64
N MET A 228 18.14 -42.88 13.83
CA MET A 228 17.72 -43.93 12.89
C MET A 228 17.05 -43.38 11.63
N MET A 229 16.54 -42.15 11.69
CA MET A 229 15.76 -41.52 10.63
C MET A 229 16.12 -40.04 10.53
N THR A 230 15.92 -39.47 9.35
CA THR A 230 16.09 -38.04 9.09
C THR A 230 14.77 -37.45 8.60
N GLU A 231 14.32 -36.35 9.22
CA GLU A 231 13.17 -35.56 8.78
C GLU A 231 13.65 -34.38 7.93
N LEU A 232 13.14 -34.31 6.70
CA LEU A 232 13.44 -33.27 5.72
C LEU A 232 12.22 -32.37 5.57
N ARG A 233 12.43 -31.06 5.64
CA ARG A 233 11.38 -30.05 5.48
C ARG A 233 11.68 -29.18 4.26
N TYR A 234 10.77 -29.20 3.29
CA TYR A 234 10.88 -28.46 2.05
C TYR A 234 9.77 -27.41 1.89
N ASN A 235 10.14 -26.27 1.33
CA ASN A 235 9.22 -25.31 0.73
C ASN A 235 9.08 -25.66 -0.75
N ILE A 236 7.88 -26.02 -1.21
CA ILE A 236 7.68 -26.48 -2.59
C ILE A 236 6.63 -25.64 -3.34
N SER A 237 6.91 -25.42 -4.62
CA SER A 237 5.95 -24.89 -5.60
C SER A 237 5.50 -26.01 -6.52
N LEU A 238 4.27 -26.50 -6.33
CA LEU A 238 3.71 -27.59 -7.13
C LEU A 238 3.31 -27.07 -8.51
N ARG A 239 3.62 -27.83 -9.56
CA ARG A 239 3.16 -27.50 -10.92
C ARG A 239 1.64 -27.61 -10.99
N ALA A 240 0.99 -26.63 -11.63
CA ALA A 240 -0.48 -26.54 -11.71
C ALA A 240 -1.18 -27.75 -12.36
N GLN A 241 -0.45 -28.58 -13.10
CA GLN A 241 -0.97 -29.75 -13.80
C GLN A 241 -1.13 -30.98 -12.90
N HIS A 242 -0.51 -31.01 -11.72
CA HIS A 242 -0.46 -32.20 -10.87
C HIS A 242 -1.24 -32.05 -9.57
N LYS A 243 -1.92 -33.13 -9.16
CA LYS A 243 -2.66 -33.15 -7.90
C LYS A 243 -1.69 -33.37 -6.72
N PRO A 244 -1.92 -32.75 -5.55
CA PRO A 244 -1.10 -32.96 -4.36
C PRO A 244 -0.97 -34.43 -3.95
N GLY A 245 -2.04 -35.22 -4.11
CA GLY A 245 -2.03 -36.65 -3.80
C GLY A 245 -1.09 -37.48 -4.69
N GLU A 246 -0.91 -37.10 -5.96
CA GLU A 246 0.00 -37.78 -6.88
C GLU A 246 1.46 -37.59 -6.47
N LEU A 247 1.81 -36.39 -6.01
CA LEU A 247 3.14 -36.10 -5.46
C LEU A 247 3.40 -36.95 -4.21
N VAL A 248 2.45 -37.00 -3.27
CA VAL A 248 2.61 -37.76 -2.03
C VAL A 248 2.82 -39.25 -2.33
N ALA A 249 2.02 -39.81 -3.24
CA ALA A 249 2.15 -41.22 -3.64
C ALA A 249 3.50 -41.50 -4.33
N ALA A 250 3.95 -40.61 -5.22
CA ALA A 250 5.23 -40.77 -5.90
C ALA A 250 6.43 -40.72 -4.92
N ILE A 251 6.39 -39.82 -3.93
CA ILE A 251 7.43 -39.75 -2.90
C ILE A 251 7.39 -40.99 -2.01
N GLN A 252 6.21 -41.48 -1.63
CA GLN A 252 6.06 -42.70 -0.83
C GLN A 252 6.66 -43.93 -1.53
N GLN A 253 6.44 -44.08 -2.83
CA GLN A 253 7.01 -45.20 -3.60
C GLN A 253 8.54 -45.21 -3.59
N VAL A 254 9.18 -44.05 -3.71
CA VAL A 254 10.65 -43.94 -3.68
C VAL A 254 11.20 -44.07 -2.27
N ASN A 255 10.45 -43.63 -1.27
CA ASN A 255 10.86 -43.58 0.12
C ASN A 255 10.41 -44.82 0.93
N GLY A 256 10.21 -45.97 0.30
CA GLY A 256 9.87 -47.22 0.99
C GLY A 256 8.57 -47.16 1.82
N ASN A 257 7.59 -46.37 1.39
CA ASN A 257 6.33 -46.08 2.12
C ASN A 257 6.50 -45.37 3.46
N ASN A 258 7.64 -44.71 3.71
CA ASN A 258 7.80 -43.86 4.88
C ASN A 258 6.83 -42.67 4.86
N ARG A 259 6.57 -42.10 6.04
CA ARG A 259 5.57 -41.05 6.22
C ARG A 259 5.97 -39.78 5.45
N VAL A 260 5.06 -39.34 4.58
CA VAL A 260 5.11 -38.07 3.84
C VAL A 260 3.92 -37.23 4.26
N LEU A 261 4.16 -35.99 4.65
CA LEU A 261 3.14 -35.00 4.98
C LEU A 261 3.28 -33.81 4.04
N LEU A 262 2.16 -33.42 3.43
CA LEU A 262 2.07 -32.24 2.59
C LEU A 262 1.03 -31.29 3.18
N THR A 263 1.46 -30.09 3.56
CA THR A 263 0.59 -29.05 4.13
C THR A 263 0.49 -27.91 3.14
N SER A 264 -0.71 -27.48 2.78
CA SER A 264 -0.87 -26.29 1.92
C SER A 264 -0.46 -25.02 2.66
N ALA A 265 0.34 -24.16 2.02
CA ALA A 265 0.80 -22.91 2.62
C ALA A 265 -0.30 -21.83 2.66
N ALA A 266 -1.35 -21.99 1.86
CA ALA A 266 -2.58 -21.23 1.97
C ALA A 266 -3.69 -22.15 2.50
N PRO A 267 -4.55 -21.72 3.45
CA PRO A 267 -5.77 -22.45 3.71
C PRO A 267 -6.53 -22.51 2.39
N SER A 268 -6.79 -23.72 1.89
CA SER A 268 -7.64 -23.93 0.74
C SER A 268 -8.97 -23.25 1.02
N ARG A 269 -9.20 -22.09 0.39
CA ARG A 269 -10.53 -21.50 0.31
C ARG A 269 -11.31 -22.42 -0.62
N THR A 270 -11.77 -23.53 -0.08
CA THR A 270 -12.83 -24.33 -0.70
C THR A 270 -14.00 -23.37 -0.83
N LEU A 271 -14.23 -22.88 -2.04
CA LEU A 271 -15.52 -22.36 -2.45
C LEU A 271 -16.48 -23.52 -2.24
N GLY A 272 -17.10 -23.56 -1.06
CA GLY A 272 -18.30 -24.34 -0.82
C GLY A 272 -19.35 -23.77 -1.74
N THR A 273 -19.55 -24.43 -2.87
CA THR A 273 -20.84 -24.46 -3.53
C THR A 273 -21.76 -25.29 -2.64
N GLU A 274 -22.63 -24.62 -1.90
CA GLU A 274 -23.96 -25.12 -1.54
C GLU A 274 -24.97 -24.03 -1.90
#